data_AF-A0A5P9VRP3-F1
#
_entry.id   AF-A0A5P9VRP3-F1
#
_cell.length_a   1.000
_cell.length_b   1.000
_cell.length_c   1.000
_cell.angle_alpha   90.00
_cell.angle_beta   90.00
_cell.angle_gamma   90.00
#
_symmetry.space_group_name_H-M   'P 1'
#
loop_
_entity.id
_entity.type
_entity.pdbx_description
1 polymer ?
#
loop_
_entity_poly.entity_id
_entity_poly.type
_entity_poly.pdbx_seq_one_letter_code
_entity_poly.pdbx_strand_id
1 'polypeptide(L)'
;STVLERFLAENPENADKIIKRNLLAQKAARAAKSAREAVKRKSAFDVGTLPGKLADCSTKDPQIAELYIVEGNSAGGSAKMGRDRNFQAILPLRGKVINSQRFQLEKVLRNEEIILMITAFGTGVGPEFNISK
;
A
#
# COMPACT_ATOMS: atom_id res chain seq x y z
N SER A 1 -14.54 7.19 33.26
CA SER A 1 -13.55 8.14 33.82
C SER A 1 -14.29 9.44 34.08
N THR A 2 -14.61 9.73 35.34
CA THR A 2 -15.49 10.83 35.75
C THR A 2 -14.94 12.22 35.41
N VAL A 3 -13.62 12.35 35.31
CA VAL A 3 -12.93 13.61 34.99
C VAL A 3 -13.15 14.04 33.54
N LEU A 4 -13.12 13.10 32.59
CA LEU A 4 -13.33 13.41 31.18
C LEU A 4 -14.78 13.82 30.90
N GLU A 5 -15.75 13.08 31.45
CA GLU A 5 -17.17 13.41 31.31
C GLU A 5 -17.48 14.80 31.85
N ARG A 6 -16.94 15.13 33.03
CA ARG A 6 -17.09 16.45 33.62
C ARG A 6 -16.45 17.54 32.75
N PHE A 7 -15.23 17.33 32.26
CA PHE A 7 -14.56 18.29 31.38
C PHE A 7 -15.35 18.55 30.09
N LEU A 8 -15.88 17.50 29.46
CA LEU A 8 -16.68 17.62 28.24
C LEU A 8 -18.01 18.34 28.48
N ALA A 9 -18.65 18.10 29.63
CA ALA A 9 -19.89 18.79 30.02
C ALA A 9 -19.67 20.28 30.34
N GLU A 10 -18.57 20.60 31.02
CA GLU A 10 -18.21 21.98 31.37
C GLU A 10 -17.66 22.79 30.17
N ASN A 11 -17.15 22.12 29.12
CA ASN A 11 -16.52 22.75 27.95
C ASN A 11 -17.16 22.30 26.62
N PRO A 12 -18.42 22.67 26.32
CA PRO A 12 -19.17 22.15 25.18
C PRO A 12 -18.52 22.44 23.82
N GLU A 13 -17.86 23.58 23.63
CA GLU A 13 -17.15 23.89 22.37
C GLU A 13 -15.94 22.98 22.13
N ASN A 14 -15.18 22.68 23.20
CA ASN A 14 -14.04 21.78 23.11
C ASN A 14 -14.51 20.34 22.92
N ALA A 15 -15.58 19.95 23.61
CA ALA A 15 -16.21 18.65 23.43
C ALA A 15 -16.66 18.43 21.99
N ASP A 16 -17.34 19.41 21.38
CA ASP A 16 -17.77 19.33 19.99
C ASP A 16 -16.57 19.19 19.02
N LYS A 17 -15.50 19.98 19.22
CA LYS A 17 -14.26 19.85 18.42
C LYS A 17 -13.63 18.45 18.54
N ILE A 18 -13.57 17.89 19.76
CA ILE A 18 -13.03 16.56 20.01
C ILE A 18 -13.90 15.50 19.32
N ILE A 19 -15.22 15.57 19.48
CA ILE A 19 -16.17 14.63 18.87
C ILE A 19 -16.06 14.69 17.34
N LYS A 20 -16.08 15.88 16.75
CA LYS A 20 -15.92 16.08 15.30
C LYS A 20 -14.61 15.49 14.79
N ARG A 21 -13.49 15.70 15.51
CA ARG A 21 -12.19 15.10 15.16
C ARG A 21 -12.24 13.57 15.20
N ASN A 22 -12.86 12.99 16.24
CA ASN A 22 -13.03 11.54 16.35
C ASN A 22 -13.92 10.97 15.25
N LEU A 23 -15.01 11.65 14.88
CA LEU A 23 -15.88 11.24 13.78
C LEU A 23 -15.14 11.25 12.43
N LEU A 24 -14.31 12.28 12.18
CA LEU A 24 -13.46 12.33 10.98
C LEU A 24 -12.44 11.18 10.97
N ALA A 25 -11.77 10.92 12.10
CA ALA A 25 -10.83 9.81 12.23
C ALA A 25 -11.51 8.46 12.00
N GLN A 26 -12.72 8.26 12.53
CA GLN A 26 -13.49 7.04 12.34
C GLN A 26 -13.88 6.83 10.87
N LYS A 27 -14.32 7.89 10.18
CA LYS A 27 -14.61 7.85 8.74
C LYS A 27 -13.36 7.48 7.93
N ALA A 28 -12.23 8.13 8.22
CA ALA A 28 -10.96 7.83 7.55
C ALA A 28 -10.50 6.38 7.81
N ALA A 29 -10.67 5.86 9.03
CA ALA A 29 -10.34 4.47 9.36
C ALA A 29 -11.21 3.46 8.58
N ARG A 30 -12.52 3.72 8.45
CA ARG A 30 -13.43 2.89 7.64
C ARG A 30 -13.05 2.92 6.16
N ALA A 31 -12.73 4.11 5.64
CA ALA A 31 -12.33 4.27 4.24
C ALA A 31 -10.99 3.57 3.95
N ALA A 32 -10.02 3.67 4.86
CA ALA A 32 -8.76 2.93 4.78
C ALA A 32 -8.96 1.41 4.85
N LYS A 33 -9.89 0.92 5.68
CA LYS A 33 -10.27 -0.51 5.71
C LYS A 33 -10.84 -0.96 4.35
N SER A 34 -11.78 -0.20 3.80
CA SER A 34 -12.35 -0.50 2.48
C SER A 34 -11.30 -0.45 1.36
N ALA A 35 -10.38 0.51 1.40
CA ALA A 35 -9.27 0.59 0.44
C ALA A 35 -8.36 -0.65 0.52
N ARG A 36 -8.02 -1.12 1.73
CA ARG A 36 -7.26 -2.37 1.90
C ARG A 36 -8.00 -3.58 1.35
N GLU A 37 -9.29 -3.72 1.65
CA GLU A 37 -10.13 -4.80 1.12
C GLU A 37 -10.23 -4.76 -0.42
N ALA A 38 -10.23 -3.57 -1.02
CA ALA A 38 -10.19 -3.41 -2.47
C ALA A 38 -8.85 -3.88 -3.07
N VAL A 39 -7.72 -3.54 -2.43
CA VAL A 39 -6.39 -4.03 -2.84
C VAL A 39 -6.30 -5.55 -2.74
N LYS A 40 -6.80 -6.12 -1.64
CA LYS A 40 -6.84 -7.57 -1.41
C LYS A 40 -7.67 -8.31 -2.45
N ARG A 41 -8.86 -7.78 -2.79
CA ARG A 41 -9.70 -8.35 -3.85
C ARG A 41 -9.03 -8.30 -5.21
N LYS A 42 -8.36 -7.20 -5.57
CA LYS A 42 -7.58 -7.12 -6.81
C LYS A 42 -6.47 -8.18 -6.84
N SER A 43 -5.72 -8.33 -5.75
CA SER A 43 -4.68 -9.35 -5.63
C SER A 43 -5.22 -10.79 -5.70
N ALA A 44 -6.43 -11.06 -5.19
CA ALA A 44 -7.03 -12.40 -5.18
C ALA A 44 -7.63 -12.84 -6.52
N PHE A 45 -7.99 -11.92 -7.42
CA PHE A 45 -8.48 -12.25 -8.76
C PHE A 45 -7.36 -12.30 -9.83
N ASP A 46 -6.19 -11.73 -9.55
CA ASP A 46 -5.02 -11.69 -10.45
C ASP A 46 -3.98 -12.82 -10.18
N VAL A 47 -4.41 -13.99 -9.68
CA VAL A 47 -3.56 -15.15 -9.29
C VAL A 47 -2.63 -15.68 -10.41
N GLY A 48 -2.70 -15.16 -11.63
CA GLY A 48 -1.79 -15.53 -12.73
C GLY A 48 -0.76 -14.49 -13.15
N THR A 49 -1.02 -13.19 -13.02
CA THR A 49 -0.14 -12.14 -13.59
C THR A 49 -0.56 -10.77 -13.09
N LEU A 50 0.37 -10.07 -12.43
CA LEU A 50 0.31 -8.62 -12.32
C LEU A 50 0.07 -8.00 -13.71
N PRO A 51 -0.78 -6.97 -13.85
CA PRO A 51 -1.09 -6.36 -15.14
C PRO A 51 0.16 -5.74 -15.76
N GLY A 52 0.78 -6.46 -16.71
CA GLY A 52 1.73 -6.00 -17.74
C GLY A 52 3.02 -5.28 -17.34
N LYS A 53 3.16 -4.81 -16.09
CA LYS A 53 4.28 -3.99 -15.62
C LYS A 53 5.36 -4.82 -14.93
N LEU A 54 5.00 -5.75 -14.03
CA LEU A 54 6.00 -6.62 -13.40
C LEU A 54 6.52 -7.64 -14.42
N ALA A 55 7.82 -7.63 -14.64
CA ALA A 55 8.49 -8.78 -15.23
C ALA A 55 8.93 -9.70 -14.08
N ASP A 56 8.24 -10.82 -13.88
CA ASP A 56 8.56 -11.77 -12.80
C ASP A 56 9.82 -12.61 -13.12
N CYS A 57 10.39 -13.27 -12.11
CA CYS A 57 11.46 -14.26 -12.23
C CYS A 57 10.91 -15.69 -12.17
N SER A 58 11.75 -16.67 -12.50
CA SER A 58 11.33 -18.08 -12.58
C SER A 58 11.34 -18.78 -11.22
N THR A 59 12.25 -18.38 -10.33
CA THR A 59 12.31 -18.90 -8.96
C THR A 59 11.10 -18.47 -8.15
N LYS A 60 10.69 -19.34 -7.22
CA LYS A 60 9.69 -19.04 -6.19
C LYS A 60 10.30 -19.04 -4.78
N ASP A 61 11.61 -19.25 -4.68
CA ASP A 61 12.32 -19.18 -3.40
C ASP A 61 12.65 -17.73 -3.06
N PRO A 62 12.03 -17.15 -2.02
CA PRO A 62 12.26 -15.76 -1.61
C PRO A 62 13.67 -15.51 -1.07
N GLN A 63 14.44 -16.54 -0.73
CA GLN A 63 15.82 -16.38 -0.23
C GLN A 63 16.80 -15.97 -1.32
N ILE A 64 16.49 -16.32 -2.58
CA ILE A 64 17.34 -16.02 -3.74
C ILE A 64 16.68 -15.04 -4.72
N ALA A 65 15.37 -14.85 -4.63
CA ALA A 65 14.64 -13.93 -5.48
C ALA A 65 15.02 -12.48 -5.17
N GLU A 66 15.31 -11.70 -6.21
CA GLU A 66 15.61 -10.28 -6.13
C GLU A 66 14.57 -9.48 -6.90
N LEU A 67 14.12 -8.35 -6.33
CA LEU A 67 13.21 -7.42 -7.00
C LEU A 67 13.89 -6.07 -7.23
N TYR A 68 14.05 -5.70 -8.50
CA TYR A 68 14.58 -4.41 -8.90
C TYR A 68 13.45 -3.45 -9.24
N ILE A 69 13.49 -2.27 -8.63
CA ILE A 69 12.55 -1.18 -8.91
C ILE A 69 13.26 -0.15 -9.78
N VAL A 70 12.67 0.19 -10.92
CA VAL A 70 13.29 1.09 -11.92
C VAL A 70 12.36 2.22 -12.32
N GLU A 71 12.92 3.38 -12.63
CA GLU A 71 12.14 4.54 -13.07
C GLU A 71 11.82 4.44 -14.57
N GLY A 72 10.53 4.32 -14.88
CA GLY A 72 9.98 4.35 -16.22
C GLY A 72 10.13 3.04 -17.00
N ASN A 73 9.37 2.94 -18.10
CA ASN A 73 9.41 1.76 -18.96
C ASN A 73 10.70 1.65 -19.77
N SER A 74 11.37 2.78 -20.04
CA SER A 74 12.59 2.79 -20.84
C SER A 74 13.71 2.05 -20.07
N ALA A 75 13.99 2.48 -18.84
CA ALA A 75 14.89 1.75 -17.95
C ALA A 75 14.38 0.33 -17.65
N GLY A 76 13.05 0.17 -17.50
CA GLY A 76 12.40 -1.14 -17.38
C GLY A 76 12.69 -2.11 -18.50
N GLY A 77 12.69 -1.65 -19.76
CA GLY A 77 13.02 -2.47 -20.93
C GLY A 77 14.48 -2.92 -20.90
N SER A 78 15.40 -1.99 -20.66
CA SER A 78 16.83 -2.31 -20.55
C SER A 78 17.12 -3.29 -19.40
N ALA A 79 16.56 -3.03 -18.22
CA ALA A 79 16.71 -3.91 -17.06
C ALA A 79 16.09 -5.29 -17.31
N LYS A 80 14.91 -5.36 -17.96
CA LYS A 80 14.27 -6.63 -18.32
C LYS A 80 15.12 -7.48 -19.26
N MET A 81 15.80 -6.86 -20.22
CA MET A 81 16.66 -7.57 -21.18
C MET A 81 18.00 -7.99 -20.56
N GLY A 82 18.54 -7.21 -19.62
CA GLY A 82 19.86 -7.46 -19.02
C GLY A 82 19.86 -8.35 -17.78
N ARG A 83 18.70 -8.67 -17.21
CA ARG A 83 18.60 -9.44 -15.96
C ARG A 83 18.83 -10.94 -16.16
N ASP A 84 19.18 -11.62 -15.07
CA ASP A 84 18.98 -13.07 -14.98
C ASP A 84 17.51 -13.37 -14.64
N ARG A 85 16.75 -13.87 -15.62
CA ARG A 85 15.33 -14.22 -15.45
C ARG A 85 15.08 -15.35 -14.44
N ASN A 86 16.11 -16.07 -14.02
CA ASN A 86 15.98 -17.14 -13.04
C ASN A 86 15.62 -16.59 -11.67
N PHE A 87 16.28 -15.51 -11.22
CA PHE A 87 16.10 -14.97 -9.87
C PHE A 87 15.79 -13.46 -9.79
N GLN A 88 15.89 -12.71 -10.89
CA GLN A 88 15.70 -11.25 -10.87
C GLN A 88 14.37 -10.81 -11.49
N ALA A 89 13.51 -10.17 -10.70
CA ALA A 89 12.27 -9.54 -11.11
C ALA A 89 12.46 -8.03 -11.34
N ILE A 90 11.75 -7.44 -12.31
CA ILE A 90 11.83 -6.00 -12.62
C ILE A 90 10.44 -5.38 -12.49
N LEU A 91 10.34 -4.35 -11.64
CA LEU A 91 9.15 -3.51 -11.45
C LEU A 91 9.43 -2.07 -11.90
N PRO A 92 8.99 -1.66 -13.10
CA PRO A 92 9.07 -0.29 -13.55
C PRO A 92 7.96 0.57 -12.90
N LEU A 93 8.34 1.66 -12.25
CA LEU A 93 7.43 2.67 -11.72
C LEU A 93 7.36 3.89 -12.64
N ARG A 94 6.18 4.48 -12.81
CA ARG A 94 6.03 5.69 -13.65
C ARG A 94 5.77 6.93 -12.80
N GLY A 95 6.51 8.00 -13.11
CA GLY A 95 6.34 9.29 -12.47
C GLY A 95 6.79 9.29 -11.00
N LYS A 96 6.39 10.33 -10.26
CA LYS A 96 6.77 10.48 -8.86
C LYS A 96 5.84 9.66 -7.97
N VAL A 97 6.41 8.82 -7.12
CA VAL A 97 5.67 8.07 -6.09
C VAL A 97 4.97 9.06 -5.15
N ILE A 98 3.74 8.73 -4.75
CA ILE A 98 2.97 9.54 -3.82
C ILE A 98 3.70 9.68 -2.48
N ASN A 99 3.72 10.89 -1.92
CA ASN A 99 4.25 11.11 -0.57
C ASN A 99 3.28 10.52 0.47
N SER A 100 3.60 9.32 0.96
CA SER A 100 2.77 8.58 1.91
C SER A 100 2.68 9.24 3.28
N GLN A 101 3.69 10.02 3.69
CA GLN A 101 3.67 10.73 4.97
C GLN A 101 2.68 11.91 4.98
N ARG A 102 2.50 12.55 3.81
CA ARG A 102 1.62 13.71 3.66
C ARG A 102 0.14 13.32 3.49
N PHE A 103 -0.14 12.13 2.96
CA PHE A 103 -1.49 11.73 2.58
C PHE A 103 -2.04 10.62 3.47
N GLN A 104 -3.37 10.63 3.66
CA GLN A 104 -4.05 9.57 4.39
C GLN A 104 -3.92 8.23 3.67
N LEU A 105 -3.91 7.13 4.45
CA LEU A 105 -3.71 5.77 3.96
C LEU A 105 -4.66 5.40 2.82
N GLU A 106 -5.92 5.83 2.87
CA GLU A 106 -6.89 5.61 1.79
C GLU A 106 -6.40 6.14 0.44
N LYS A 107 -5.85 7.36 0.41
CA LYS A 107 -5.35 7.99 -0.82
C LYS A 107 -4.09 7.28 -1.31
N VAL A 108 -3.24 6.85 -0.39
CA VAL A 108 -2.02 6.08 -0.70
C VAL A 108 -2.39 4.73 -1.33
N LEU A 109 -3.36 4.02 -0.78
CA LEU A 109 -3.81 2.71 -1.28
C LEU A 109 -4.67 2.78 -2.56
N ARG A 110 -5.07 3.98 -3.00
CA ARG A 110 -5.68 4.20 -4.32
C ARG A 110 -4.63 4.45 -5.41
N ASN A 111 -3.37 4.68 -5.05
CA ASN A 111 -2.30 4.91 -6.01
C ASN A 111 -1.86 3.58 -6.64
N GLU A 112 -1.86 3.51 -7.97
CA GLU A 112 -1.52 2.28 -8.71
C GLU A 112 -0.09 1.81 -8.44
N GLU A 113 0.89 2.71 -8.39
CA GLU A 113 2.30 2.34 -8.17
C GLU A 113 2.50 1.73 -6.78
N ILE A 114 1.82 2.27 -5.75
CA ILE A 114 1.82 1.66 -4.41
C ILE A 114 1.14 0.29 -4.39
N ILE A 115 0.01 0.13 -5.09
CA ILE A 115 -0.66 -1.17 -5.20
C ILE A 115 0.27 -2.19 -5.87
N LEU A 116 0.95 -1.81 -6.95
CA LEU A 116 1.89 -2.67 -7.66
C LEU A 116 3.05 -3.09 -6.76
N MET A 117 3.62 -2.17 -5.96
CA MET A 117 4.64 -2.50 -4.98
C MET A 117 4.13 -3.49 -3.93
N ILE A 118 2.97 -3.24 -3.33
CA ILE A 118 2.37 -4.14 -2.32
C ILE A 118 2.16 -5.54 -2.90
N THR A 119 1.65 -5.63 -4.14
CA THR A 119 1.44 -6.91 -4.81
C THR A 119 2.75 -7.60 -5.17
N ALA A 120 3.76 -6.87 -5.64
CA ALA A 120 5.07 -7.43 -5.97
C ALA A 120 5.82 -7.93 -4.73
N PHE A 121 5.67 -7.27 -3.58
CA PHE A 121 6.28 -7.71 -2.33
C PHE A 121 5.53 -8.89 -1.69
N GLY A 122 4.22 -9.03 -1.90
CA GLY A 122 3.43 -10.12 -1.33
C GLY A 122 3.19 -10.05 0.19
N THR A 123 3.88 -9.14 0.89
CA THR A 123 3.81 -9.01 2.36
C THR A 123 2.52 -8.39 2.90
N GLY A 124 1.71 -7.76 2.05
CA GLY A 124 0.57 -6.95 2.48
C GLY A 124 0.98 -5.60 3.08
N VAL A 125 0.04 -4.89 3.72
CA VAL A 125 0.26 -3.53 4.24
C VAL A 125 -0.51 -3.25 5.54
N GLY A 126 0.10 -2.49 6.45
CA GLY A 126 -0.53 -2.08 7.70
C GLY A 126 -0.85 -3.27 8.60
N PRO A 127 -2.07 -3.41 9.14
CA PRO A 127 -2.43 -4.52 10.04
C PRO A 127 -2.36 -5.92 9.41
N GLU A 128 -2.39 -6.03 8.08
CA GLU A 128 -2.26 -7.31 7.37
C GLU A 128 -0.81 -7.60 6.93
N PHE A 129 0.14 -6.74 7.28
CA PHE A 129 1.55 -6.92 6.93
C PHE A 129 2.12 -8.15 7.62
N ASN A 130 2.73 -9.02 6.83
CA ASN A 130 3.46 -10.19 7.30
C ASN A 130 4.73 -10.35 6.46
N ILE A 131 5.89 -10.28 7.13
CA ILE A 131 7.21 -10.41 6.51
C ILE A 131 7.54 -11.87 6.11
N SER A 132 6.84 -12.84 6.69
CA SER A 132 7.04 -14.27 6.42
C SER A 132 6.20 -14.79 5.23
N LYS A 133 5.41 -13.91 4.59
CA LYS A 133 4.71 -14.22 3.35
C LYS A 133 5.64 -13.97 2.17
#